data_AF-A0AB38GFS3-F1
#
_entry.id   AF-A0AB38GFS3-F1
#
_cell.length_a   1.000
_cell.length_b   1.000
_cell.length_c   1.000
_cell.angle_alpha   90.00
_cell.angle_beta   90.00
_cell.angle_gamma   90.00
#
_symmetry.space_group_name_H-M   'P 1'
#
loop_
_entity.id
_entity.type
_entity.pdbx_description
1 polymer ?
#
loop_
_entity_poly.entity_id
_entity_poly.type
_entity_poly.pdbx_seq_one_letter_code
_entity_poly.pdbx_strand_id
1 'polypeptide(L)'
;MITYKEKKDNNLELQKDKKIKRVQSLRQYFLLSTNKIALLATLLALQILLTLFSKYVMGALVIFPSAPYLKLEINYWVSTVVLTATNLFWSLIFTVASVWMRLLLGSEPIGLLSLMLVDSSAIIGFATVFYIVKKMFIESNKSEAFAKFEILFVIFASVIATLFGGLVAYISNATFIFDLYSIPRPFGPILAVTFMFTIIKLVVNHAIFCIIYKRVKVLIRKIIRS
;
A
#
# COMPACT_ATOMS: atom_id res chain seq x y z
N MET A 1 52.96 -7.20 10.60
CA MET A 1 52.32 -7.41 11.92
C MET A 1 51.46 -6.19 12.17
N ILE A 2 50.14 -6.26 11.98
CA ILE A 2 49.26 -5.08 12.15
C ILE A 2 49.20 -4.76 13.65
N THR A 3 49.52 -3.53 14.02
CA THR A 3 49.55 -3.13 15.43
C THR A 3 48.13 -3.03 16.00
N TYR A 4 47.97 -3.26 17.31
CA TYR A 4 46.65 -3.22 17.97
C TYR A 4 45.95 -1.85 17.80
N LYS A 5 46.75 -0.78 17.65
CA LYS A 5 46.30 0.58 17.36
C LYS A 5 45.74 0.73 15.94
N GLU A 6 46.45 0.25 14.92
CA GLU A 6 45.93 0.21 13.53
C GLU A 6 44.64 -0.60 13.40
N LYS A 7 44.52 -1.72 14.11
CA LYS A 7 43.28 -2.52 14.10
C LYS A 7 42.09 -1.77 14.72
N LYS A 8 42.34 -0.95 15.74
CA LYS A 8 41.31 -0.13 16.39
C LYS A 8 40.89 1.06 15.52
N ASP A 9 41.85 1.72 14.88
CA ASP A 9 41.61 2.85 13.99
C ASP A 9 40.86 2.39 12.72
N ASN A 10 41.28 1.27 12.10
CA ASN A 10 40.57 0.67 10.96
C ASN A 10 39.12 0.28 11.31
N ASN A 11 38.87 -0.25 12.50
CA ASN A 11 37.51 -0.57 12.96
C ASN A 11 36.65 0.68 13.19
N LEU A 12 37.26 1.77 13.67
CA LEU A 12 36.57 3.03 13.91
C LEU A 12 36.17 3.71 12.58
N GLU A 13 37.07 3.70 11.59
CA GLU A 13 36.78 4.18 10.23
C GLU A 13 35.69 3.36 9.56
N LEU A 14 35.73 2.04 9.66
CA LEU A 14 34.68 1.15 9.16
C LEU A 14 33.31 1.43 9.79
N GLN A 15 33.28 1.77 11.10
CA GLN A 15 32.04 2.15 11.78
C GLN A 15 31.53 3.52 11.33
N LYS A 16 32.44 4.50 11.15
CA LYS A 16 32.09 5.83 10.62
C LYS A 16 31.52 5.72 9.21
N ASP A 17 32.16 4.96 8.33
CA ASP A 17 31.71 4.72 6.96
C ASP A 17 30.34 4.04 6.90
N LYS A 18 30.12 3.01 7.74
CA LYS A 18 28.80 2.37 7.87
C LYS A 18 27.73 3.36 8.32
N LYS A 19 28.05 4.24 9.28
CA LYS A 19 27.13 5.27 9.77
C LYS A 19 26.81 6.30 8.67
N ILE A 20 27.82 6.78 7.95
CA ILE A 20 27.65 7.74 6.84
C ILE A 20 26.79 7.13 5.73
N LYS A 21 27.08 5.90 5.30
CA LYS A 21 26.28 5.17 4.30
C LYS A 21 24.83 4.99 4.73
N ARG A 22 24.59 4.69 6.01
CA ARG A 22 23.23 4.56 6.57
C ARG A 22 22.47 5.88 6.53
N VAL A 23 23.09 6.98 6.93
CA VAL A 23 22.48 8.33 6.90
C VAL A 23 22.17 8.76 5.47
N GLN A 24 23.10 8.53 4.53
CA GLN A 24 22.89 8.82 3.11
C GLN A 24 21.73 7.99 2.52
N SER A 25 21.67 6.70 2.83
CA SER A 25 20.57 5.82 2.41
C SER A 25 19.21 6.29 2.93
N LEU A 26 19.14 6.67 4.22
CA LEU A 26 17.91 7.25 4.80
C LEU A 26 17.54 8.56 4.11
N ARG A 27 18.50 9.44 3.86
CA ARG A 27 18.24 10.70 3.14
C ARG A 27 17.69 10.42 1.74
N GLN A 28 18.28 9.48 1.00
CA GLN A 28 17.79 9.07 -0.32
C GLN A 28 16.39 8.44 -0.27
N TYR A 29 16.07 7.72 0.81
CA TYR A 29 14.73 7.15 1.01
C TYR A 29 13.65 8.23 1.12
N PHE A 30 13.92 9.33 1.85
CA PHE A 30 12.95 10.42 2.01
C PHE A 30 13.00 11.47 0.90
N LEU A 31 14.05 11.52 0.07
CA LEU A 31 14.16 12.49 -1.01
C LEU A 31 13.14 12.22 -2.14
N LEU A 32 12.31 13.24 -2.41
CA LEU A 32 11.44 13.33 -3.58
C LEU A 32 12.10 14.19 -4.65
N SER A 33 12.31 13.62 -5.84
CA SER A 33 12.68 14.40 -7.02
C SER A 33 11.43 15.07 -7.62
N THR A 34 11.63 16.13 -8.39
CA THR A 34 10.55 16.83 -9.12
C THR A 34 9.70 15.86 -9.96
N ASN A 35 10.35 14.91 -10.65
CA ASN A 35 9.66 13.88 -11.43
C ASN A 35 8.75 12.99 -10.56
N LYS A 36 9.18 12.64 -9.34
CA LYS A 36 8.34 11.86 -8.41
C LYS A 36 7.17 12.68 -7.88
N ILE A 37 7.36 13.97 -7.61
CA ILE A 37 6.27 14.86 -7.18
C ILE A 37 5.22 14.99 -8.29
N ALA A 38 5.64 15.20 -9.54
CA ALA A 38 4.75 15.26 -10.69
C ALA A 38 3.98 13.94 -10.90
N LEU A 39 4.66 12.79 -10.74
CA LEU A 39 4.03 11.48 -10.79
C LEU A 39 2.99 11.30 -9.67
N LEU A 40 3.33 11.66 -8.43
CA LEU A 40 2.40 11.58 -7.30
C LEU A 40 1.17 12.48 -7.52
N ALA A 41 1.35 13.70 -8.02
CA ALA A 41 0.25 14.59 -8.34
C ALA A 41 -0.67 14.00 -9.42
N THR A 42 -0.09 13.40 -10.47
CA THR A 42 -0.84 12.75 -11.55
C THR A 42 -1.62 11.53 -11.04
N LEU A 43 -0.98 10.70 -10.21
CA LEU A 43 -1.65 9.55 -9.59
C LEU A 43 -2.73 10.00 -8.60
N LEU A 44 -2.56 11.12 -7.91
CA LEU A 44 -3.58 11.68 -7.02
C LEU A 44 -4.80 12.18 -7.81
N ALA A 45 -4.58 12.83 -8.95
CA ALA A 45 -5.65 13.22 -9.85
C ALA A 45 -6.42 12.00 -10.37
N LEU A 46 -5.71 10.94 -10.78
CA LEU A 46 -6.32 9.67 -11.16
C LEU A 46 -7.12 9.04 -10.02
N GLN A 47 -6.59 9.08 -8.79
CA GLN A 47 -7.23 8.57 -7.59
C GLN A 47 -8.57 9.28 -7.30
N ILE A 48 -8.60 10.61 -7.45
CA ILE A 48 -9.83 11.40 -7.34
C ILE A 48 -10.81 11.01 -8.45
N LEU A 49 -10.35 10.93 -9.70
CA LEU A 49 -11.20 10.56 -10.84
C LEU A 49 -11.83 9.17 -10.66
N LEU A 50 -11.06 8.18 -10.21
CA LEU A 50 -11.57 6.84 -9.90
C LEU A 50 -12.51 6.82 -8.71
N THR A 51 -12.31 7.70 -7.73
CA THR A 51 -13.23 7.87 -6.61
C THR A 51 -14.57 8.42 -7.09
N LEU A 52 -14.57 9.44 -7.95
CA LEU A 52 -15.79 9.98 -8.56
C LEU A 52 -16.49 8.92 -9.41
N PHE A 53 -15.74 8.18 -10.22
CA PHE A 53 -16.27 7.06 -11.00
C PHE A 53 -16.91 5.99 -10.09
N SER A 54 -16.22 5.61 -9.01
CA SER A 54 -16.75 4.63 -8.04
C SER A 54 -18.03 5.14 -7.37
N LYS A 55 -18.10 6.45 -7.05
CA LYS A 55 -19.26 7.07 -6.41
C LYS A 55 -20.47 7.17 -7.36
N TYR A 56 -20.27 7.64 -8.59
CA TYR A 56 -21.37 7.99 -9.51
C TYR A 56 -21.73 6.89 -10.51
N VAL A 57 -20.77 6.08 -10.92
CA VAL A 57 -21.00 5.00 -11.90
C VAL A 57 -21.23 3.68 -11.18
N MET A 58 -20.31 3.30 -10.29
CA MET A 58 -20.40 2.02 -9.57
C MET A 58 -21.26 2.11 -8.30
N GLY A 59 -21.58 3.30 -7.82
CA GLY A 59 -22.32 3.50 -6.57
C GLY A 59 -23.76 2.98 -6.61
N ALA A 60 -24.29 2.71 -7.81
CA ALA A 60 -25.59 2.04 -8.00
C ALA A 60 -25.50 0.50 -7.87
N LEU A 61 -24.29 -0.07 -7.92
CA LEU A 61 -24.07 -1.51 -7.79
C LEU A 61 -24.12 -1.92 -6.32
N VAL A 62 -25.31 -2.31 -5.84
CA VAL A 62 -25.49 -2.87 -4.50
C VAL A 62 -25.11 -4.35 -4.54
N ILE A 63 -23.93 -4.70 -4.02
CA ILE A 63 -23.45 -6.09 -3.97
C ILE A 63 -24.18 -6.88 -2.87
N PHE A 64 -24.43 -6.26 -1.72
CA PHE A 64 -25.14 -6.86 -0.60
C PHE A 64 -26.37 -6.02 -0.23
N PRO A 65 -27.60 -6.52 -0.48
CA PRO A 65 -28.82 -5.78 -0.14
C PRO A 65 -28.96 -5.45 1.35
N SER A 66 -28.39 -6.29 2.22
CA SER A 66 -28.38 -6.09 3.67
C SER A 66 -27.40 -5.01 4.14
N ALA A 67 -26.51 -4.52 3.26
CA ALA A 67 -25.52 -3.51 3.59
C ALA A 67 -25.28 -2.55 2.40
N PRO A 68 -26.30 -1.74 2.00
CA PRO A 68 -26.23 -0.87 0.82
C PRO A 68 -25.24 0.29 0.96
N TYR A 69 -24.75 0.55 2.18
CA TYR A 69 -23.69 1.52 2.44
C TYR A 69 -22.31 1.04 1.98
N LEU A 70 -22.13 -0.27 1.75
CA LEU A 70 -20.89 -0.84 1.24
C LEU A 70 -20.79 -0.62 -0.28
N LYS A 71 -19.95 0.33 -0.67
CA LYS A 71 -19.75 0.72 -2.08
C LYS A 71 -18.43 0.18 -2.61
N LEU A 72 -18.48 -0.44 -3.79
CA LEU A 72 -17.29 -1.00 -4.42
C LEU A 72 -16.47 0.16 -5.00
N GLU A 73 -15.22 0.27 -4.58
CA GLU A 73 -14.33 1.33 -5.02
C GLU A 73 -13.10 0.76 -5.70
N ILE A 74 -12.79 1.28 -6.89
CA ILE A 74 -11.72 0.77 -7.77
C ILE A 74 -10.54 1.74 -7.86
N ASN A 75 -10.14 2.31 -6.72
CA ASN A 75 -9.08 3.31 -6.64
C ASN A 75 -7.86 2.83 -5.83
N TYR A 76 -8.01 1.90 -4.89
CA TYR A 76 -6.92 1.44 -4.02
C TYR A 76 -5.67 0.97 -4.79
N TRP A 77 -5.85 0.36 -5.97
CA TRP A 77 -4.74 -0.09 -6.81
C TRP A 77 -3.74 1.02 -7.18
N VAL A 78 -4.18 2.28 -7.25
CA VAL A 78 -3.33 3.44 -7.51
C VAL A 78 -2.34 3.64 -6.36
N SER A 79 -2.75 3.43 -5.11
CA SER A 79 -1.85 3.50 -3.96
C SER A 79 -0.78 2.40 -4.03
N THR A 80 -1.12 1.20 -4.52
CA THR A 80 -0.14 0.14 -4.76
C THR A 80 0.85 0.50 -5.89
N VAL A 81 0.40 1.26 -6.90
CA VAL A 81 1.27 1.85 -7.92
C VAL A 81 2.22 2.88 -7.31
N VAL A 82 1.73 3.76 -6.43
CA VAL A 82 2.56 4.74 -5.72
C VAL A 82 3.64 4.04 -4.90
N LEU A 83 3.30 2.96 -4.19
CA LEU A 83 4.28 2.15 -3.46
C LEU A 83 5.40 1.65 -4.36
N THR A 84 5.06 1.16 -5.55
CA THR A 84 6.02 0.63 -6.53
C THR A 84 6.89 1.75 -7.13
N ALA A 85 6.33 2.95 -7.30
CA ALA A 85 7.03 4.11 -7.86
C ALA A 85 7.92 4.84 -6.85
N THR A 86 7.60 4.74 -5.57
CA THR A 86 8.25 5.49 -4.50
C THR A 86 8.77 4.57 -3.40
N ASN A 87 8.11 4.53 -2.25
CA ASN A 87 8.38 3.65 -1.11
C ASN A 87 7.17 3.61 -0.18
N LEU A 88 7.28 2.84 0.91
CA LEU A 88 6.21 2.67 1.89
C LEU A 88 5.78 3.98 2.53
N PHE A 89 6.72 4.85 2.88
CA PHE A 89 6.41 6.10 3.57
C PHE A 89 5.57 7.04 2.71
N TRP A 90 6.01 7.29 1.48
CA TRP A 90 5.27 8.15 0.54
C TRP A 90 3.94 7.55 0.11
N SER A 91 3.87 6.22 -0.04
CA SER A 91 2.61 5.52 -0.32
C SER A 91 1.59 5.66 0.80
N LEU A 92 2.02 5.59 2.06
CA LEU A 92 1.12 5.80 3.19
C LEU A 92 0.61 7.23 3.25
N ILE A 93 1.49 8.23 3.11
CA ILE A 93 1.06 9.64 3.04
C ILE A 93 0.07 9.84 1.91
N PHE A 94 0.39 9.33 0.71
CA PHE A 94 -0.50 9.41 -0.44
C PHE A 94 -1.86 8.78 -0.16
N THR A 95 -1.88 7.59 0.42
CA THR A 95 -3.10 6.84 0.72
C THR A 95 -3.97 7.60 1.71
N VAL A 96 -3.40 8.00 2.85
CA VAL A 96 -4.09 8.78 3.88
C VAL A 96 -4.64 10.08 3.29
N ALA A 97 -3.81 10.87 2.61
CA ALA A 97 -4.24 12.12 1.99
C ALA A 97 -5.36 11.89 0.97
N SER A 98 -5.24 10.88 0.12
CA SER A 98 -6.24 10.58 -0.90
C SER A 98 -7.59 10.15 -0.33
N VAL A 99 -7.60 9.41 0.79
CA VAL A 99 -8.82 9.01 1.48
C VAL A 99 -9.47 10.23 2.11
N TRP A 100 -8.72 11.05 2.85
CA TRP A 100 -9.29 12.23 3.53
C TRP A 100 -9.73 13.34 2.58
N MET A 101 -9.12 13.48 1.40
CA MET A 101 -9.62 14.43 0.39
C MET A 101 -11.06 14.13 -0.06
N ARG A 102 -11.55 12.90 0.17
CA ARG A 102 -12.94 12.54 -0.14
C ARG A 102 -13.95 13.22 0.78
N LEU A 103 -13.53 13.76 1.93
CA LEU A 103 -14.38 14.65 2.72
C LEU A 103 -14.87 15.83 1.86
N LEU A 104 -13.99 16.39 1.02
CA LEU A 104 -14.33 17.49 0.11
C LEU A 104 -15.35 17.06 -0.97
N LEU A 105 -15.48 15.76 -1.20
CA LEU A 105 -16.43 15.15 -2.12
C LEU A 105 -17.72 14.69 -1.42
N GLY A 106 -17.89 15.01 -0.14
CA GLY A 106 -19.09 14.68 0.65
C GLY A 106 -19.14 13.23 1.16
N SER A 107 -18.00 12.55 1.28
CA SER A 107 -17.92 11.27 2.01
C SER A 107 -17.95 11.50 3.52
N GLU A 108 -18.52 10.54 4.27
CA GLU A 108 -18.64 10.64 5.73
C GLU A 108 -17.38 10.13 6.47
N PRO A 109 -17.02 10.72 7.62
CA PRO A 109 -15.71 10.54 8.25
C PRO A 109 -15.46 9.16 8.87
N ILE A 110 -16.48 8.46 9.38
CA ILE A 110 -16.31 7.14 10.02
C ILE A 110 -15.96 6.10 8.95
N GLY A 111 -16.63 6.16 7.80
CA GLY A 111 -16.36 5.30 6.65
C GLY A 111 -14.99 5.59 6.05
N LEU A 112 -14.57 6.86 6.01
CA LEU A 112 -13.21 7.22 5.59
C LEU A 112 -12.14 6.74 6.57
N LEU A 113 -12.40 6.77 7.89
CA LEU A 113 -11.51 6.20 8.90
C LEU A 113 -11.34 4.70 8.69
N SER A 114 -12.45 3.96 8.54
CA SER A 114 -12.44 2.53 8.24
C SER A 114 -11.66 2.23 6.96
N LEU A 115 -11.94 2.98 5.89
CA LEU A 115 -11.25 2.87 4.61
C LEU A 115 -9.74 3.11 4.72
N MET A 116 -9.34 4.19 5.41
CA MET A 116 -7.94 4.54 5.60
C MET A 116 -7.17 3.41 6.31
N LEU A 117 -7.76 2.81 7.35
CA LEU A 117 -7.13 1.72 8.10
C LEU A 117 -6.95 0.48 7.24
N VAL A 118 -7.97 0.10 6.47
CA VAL A 118 -7.94 -1.05 5.57
C VAL A 118 -6.93 -0.85 4.44
N ASP A 119 -6.98 0.29 3.74
CA ASP A 119 -6.09 0.55 2.62
C ASP A 119 -4.63 0.69 3.09
N SER A 120 -4.38 1.39 4.20
CA SER A 120 -3.03 1.54 4.75
C SER A 120 -2.46 0.22 5.23
N SER A 121 -3.27 -0.61 5.91
CA SER A 121 -2.83 -1.93 6.36
C SER A 121 -2.54 -2.85 5.18
N ALA A 122 -3.38 -2.89 4.15
CA ALA A 122 -3.12 -3.68 2.94
C ALA A 122 -1.80 -3.26 2.26
N ILE A 123 -1.49 -1.96 2.19
CA ILE A 123 -0.20 -1.45 1.67
C ILE A 123 0.98 -1.92 2.52
N ILE A 124 0.85 -1.85 3.85
CA ILE A 124 1.88 -2.33 4.78
C ILE A 124 2.10 -3.82 4.60
N GLY A 125 1.02 -4.61 4.53
CA GLY A 125 1.08 -6.05 4.29
C GLY A 125 1.78 -6.37 2.99
N PHE A 126 1.38 -5.73 1.89
CA PHE A 126 2.01 -5.89 0.58
C PHE A 126 3.50 -5.54 0.63
N ALA A 127 3.84 -4.36 1.14
CA ALA A 127 5.22 -3.85 1.18
C ALA A 127 6.12 -4.77 1.99
N THR A 128 5.63 -5.25 3.14
CA THR A 128 6.38 -6.12 4.05
C THR A 128 6.68 -7.47 3.39
N VAL A 129 5.66 -8.12 2.83
CA VAL A 129 5.83 -9.42 2.16
C VAL A 129 6.74 -9.29 0.95
N PHE A 130 6.50 -8.30 0.10
CA PHE A 130 7.30 -8.10 -1.10
C PHE A 130 8.77 -7.77 -0.76
N TYR A 131 9.00 -6.99 0.30
CA TYR A 131 10.34 -6.71 0.80
C TYR A 131 11.04 -7.97 1.34
N ILE A 132 10.36 -8.77 2.16
CA ILE A 132 10.92 -10.02 2.71
C ILE A 132 11.31 -10.96 1.58
N VAL A 133 10.41 -11.20 0.63
CA VAL A 133 10.67 -12.07 -0.53
C VAL A 133 11.87 -11.54 -1.33
N LYS A 134 11.87 -10.24 -1.67
CA LYS A 134 12.98 -9.64 -2.42
C LYS A 134 14.31 -9.77 -1.67
N LYS A 135 14.33 -9.52 -0.35
CA LYS A 135 15.52 -9.62 0.49
C LYS A 135 16.07 -11.05 0.51
N MET A 136 15.22 -12.06 0.71
CA MET A 136 15.61 -13.48 0.73
C MET A 136 16.32 -13.90 -0.58
N PHE A 137 15.82 -13.47 -1.73
CA PHE A 137 16.42 -13.82 -3.03
C PHE A 137 17.75 -13.10 -3.30
N ILE A 138 17.88 -11.85 -2.85
CA ILE A 138 19.14 -11.10 -2.98
C ILE A 138 20.22 -11.73 -2.09
N GLU A 139 19.92 -12.04 -0.83
CA GLU A 139 20.88 -12.67 0.10
C GLU A 139 21.26 -14.08 -0.34
N SER A 140 20.37 -14.78 -1.05
CA SER A 140 20.64 -16.11 -1.61
C SER A 140 21.36 -16.09 -2.97
N ASN A 141 21.80 -14.92 -3.46
CA ASN A 141 22.42 -14.74 -4.79
C ASN A 141 21.56 -15.22 -5.98
N LYS A 142 20.22 -15.28 -5.81
CA LYS A 142 19.24 -15.75 -6.81
C LYS A 142 18.46 -14.58 -7.44
N SER A 143 19.10 -13.44 -7.62
CA SER A 143 18.46 -12.21 -8.13
C SER A 143 17.83 -12.40 -9.54
N GLU A 144 18.46 -13.20 -10.40
CA GLU A 144 17.92 -13.51 -11.74
C GLU A 144 16.62 -14.31 -11.67
N ALA A 145 16.53 -15.26 -10.73
CA ALA A 145 15.32 -16.04 -10.51
C ALA A 145 14.19 -15.14 -9.98
N PHE A 146 14.51 -14.19 -9.10
CA PHE A 146 13.56 -13.18 -8.64
C PHE A 146 13.00 -12.36 -9.80
N ALA A 147 13.86 -11.88 -10.71
CA ALA A 147 13.43 -11.11 -11.87
C ALA A 147 12.52 -11.92 -12.82
N LYS A 148 12.77 -13.23 -12.97
CA LYS A 148 11.96 -14.13 -13.80
C LYS A 148 10.57 -14.36 -13.22
N PHE A 149 10.45 -14.55 -11.90
CA PHE A 149 9.20 -14.90 -11.22
C PHE A 149 8.55 -13.73 -10.47
N GLU A 150 9.01 -12.50 -10.69
CA GLU A 150 8.57 -11.31 -9.96
C GLU A 150 7.05 -11.15 -9.92
N ILE A 151 6.35 -11.42 -11.04
CA ILE A 151 4.89 -11.29 -11.11
C ILE A 151 4.18 -12.28 -10.17
N LEU A 152 4.71 -13.50 -9.99
CA LEU A 152 4.16 -14.47 -9.04
C LEU A 152 4.34 -13.98 -7.61
N PHE A 153 5.48 -13.35 -7.30
CA PHE A 153 5.70 -12.75 -5.98
C PHE A 153 4.81 -11.54 -5.74
N VAL A 154 4.49 -10.75 -6.77
CA VAL A 154 3.51 -9.66 -6.69
C VAL A 154 2.10 -10.21 -6.41
N ILE A 155 1.70 -11.28 -7.10
CA ILE A 155 0.42 -11.95 -6.85
C ILE A 155 0.38 -12.50 -5.42
N PHE A 156 1.42 -13.20 -4.99
CA PHE A 156 1.54 -13.73 -3.64
C PHE A 156 1.46 -12.62 -2.58
N ALA A 157 2.22 -11.54 -2.74
CA ALA A 157 2.15 -10.38 -1.84
C ALA A 157 0.75 -9.74 -1.82
N SER A 158 0.06 -9.70 -2.95
CA SER A 158 -1.31 -9.19 -3.06
C SER A 158 -2.34 -10.04 -2.32
N VAL A 159 -2.20 -11.37 -2.35
CA VAL A 159 -3.05 -12.29 -1.58
C VAL A 159 -2.87 -12.04 -0.08
N ILE A 160 -1.63 -11.99 0.39
CA ILE A 160 -1.36 -11.73 1.82
C ILE A 160 -1.81 -10.33 2.23
N ALA A 161 -1.59 -9.31 1.40
CA ALA A 161 -2.07 -7.96 1.62
C ALA A 161 -3.60 -7.88 1.77
N THR A 162 -4.32 -8.63 0.94
CA THR A 162 -5.78 -8.75 1.00
C THR A 162 -6.23 -9.35 2.33
N LEU A 163 -5.59 -10.44 2.77
CA LEU A 163 -5.90 -11.06 4.05
C LEU A 163 -5.59 -10.13 5.23
N PHE A 164 -4.47 -9.42 5.17
CA PHE A 164 -4.06 -8.50 6.22
C PHE A 164 -4.99 -7.28 6.31
N GLY A 165 -5.36 -6.67 5.18
CA GLY A 165 -6.36 -5.59 5.14
C GLY A 165 -7.75 -6.06 5.59
N GLY A 166 -8.16 -7.27 5.20
CA GLY A 166 -9.39 -7.89 5.66
C GLY A 166 -9.40 -8.16 7.17
N LEU A 167 -8.29 -8.60 7.75
CA LEU A 167 -8.16 -8.80 9.19
C LEU A 167 -8.29 -7.47 9.95
N VAL A 168 -7.65 -6.40 9.46
CA VAL A 168 -7.78 -5.06 10.05
C VAL A 168 -9.20 -4.52 9.93
N ALA A 169 -9.88 -4.75 8.80
CA ALA A 169 -11.31 -4.45 8.67
C ALA A 169 -12.13 -5.21 9.71
N TYR A 170 -11.91 -6.51 9.88
CA TYR A 170 -12.64 -7.31 10.86
C TYR A 170 -12.44 -6.76 12.28
N ILE A 171 -11.19 -6.55 12.69
CA ILE A 171 -10.86 -6.08 14.04
C ILE A 171 -11.43 -4.67 14.27
N SER A 172 -11.21 -3.73 13.35
CA SER A 172 -11.69 -2.34 13.52
C SER A 172 -13.22 -2.25 13.55
N ASN A 173 -13.91 -3.01 12.69
CA ASN A 173 -15.37 -3.10 12.72
C ASN A 173 -15.91 -3.70 14.02
N ALA A 174 -15.30 -4.79 14.51
CA ALA A 174 -15.73 -5.45 15.73
C ALA A 174 -15.43 -4.65 17.01
N THR A 175 -14.42 -3.76 16.99
CA THR A 175 -13.92 -3.08 18.20
C THR A 175 -14.43 -1.65 18.37
N PHE A 176 -14.54 -0.86 17.30
CA PHE A 176 -14.96 0.54 17.47
C PHE A 176 -15.75 1.12 16.28
N ILE A 177 -15.56 0.69 15.03
CA ILE A 177 -16.25 1.32 13.89
C ILE A 177 -17.77 1.12 13.98
N PHE A 178 -18.25 -0.08 14.33
CA PHE A 178 -19.69 -0.31 14.47
C PHE A 178 -20.29 0.41 15.67
N ASP A 179 -19.54 0.56 16.76
CA ASP A 179 -19.96 1.38 17.90
C ASP A 179 -20.05 2.86 17.52
N LEU A 180 -19.12 3.40 16.70
CA LEU A 180 -19.21 4.76 16.16
C LEU A 180 -20.45 4.97 15.27
N TYR A 181 -20.90 3.95 14.54
CA TYR A 181 -22.15 3.97 13.79
C TYR A 181 -23.40 3.69 14.64
N SER A 182 -23.24 3.45 15.96
CA SER A 182 -24.34 3.07 16.86
C SER A 182 -25.12 1.84 16.39
N ILE A 183 -24.42 0.87 15.77
CA ILE A 183 -25.05 -0.39 15.34
C ILE A 183 -25.41 -1.21 16.59
N PRO A 184 -26.62 -1.78 16.68
CA PRO A 184 -27.00 -2.62 17.82
C PRO A 184 -26.26 -3.97 17.80
N ARG A 185 -25.91 -4.47 18.98
CA ARG A 185 -25.32 -5.81 19.15
C ARG A 185 -26.41 -6.89 19.04
N PRO A 186 -26.10 -8.11 18.55
CA PRO A 186 -24.77 -8.62 18.19
C PRO A 186 -24.35 -8.32 16.74
N PHE A 187 -23.05 -8.06 16.55
CA PHE A 187 -22.50 -7.66 15.24
C PHE A 187 -22.30 -8.79 14.22
N GLY A 188 -22.43 -10.06 14.63
CA GLY A 188 -21.99 -11.23 13.85
C GLY A 188 -22.39 -11.20 12.36
N PRO A 189 -23.68 -11.04 12.01
CA PRO A 189 -24.12 -11.03 10.62
C PRO A 189 -23.53 -9.86 9.79
N ILE A 190 -23.57 -8.64 10.33
CA ILE A 190 -23.08 -7.43 9.64
C ILE A 190 -21.56 -7.47 9.51
N LEU A 191 -20.87 -7.99 10.52
CA LEU A 191 -19.42 -8.15 10.53
C LEU A 191 -18.97 -9.13 9.43
N ALA A 192 -19.66 -10.26 9.27
CA ALA A 192 -19.37 -11.23 8.22
C ALA A 192 -19.55 -10.63 6.82
N VAL A 193 -20.65 -9.91 6.59
CA VAL A 193 -20.91 -9.22 5.30
C VAL A 193 -19.83 -8.18 5.01
N THR A 194 -19.50 -7.34 6.00
CA THR A 194 -18.49 -6.28 5.84
C THR A 194 -17.09 -6.85 5.60
N PHE A 195 -16.74 -7.94 6.27
CA PHE A 195 -15.48 -8.66 6.03
C PHE A 195 -15.41 -9.23 4.62
N MET A 196 -16.44 -9.98 4.18
CA MET A 196 -16.48 -10.57 2.84
C MET A 196 -16.43 -9.50 1.75
N PHE A 197 -17.18 -8.40 1.94
CA PHE A 197 -17.14 -7.26 1.04
C PHE A 197 -15.75 -6.63 0.94
N THR A 198 -15.06 -6.47 2.08
CA THR A 198 -13.69 -5.94 2.11
C THR A 198 -12.73 -6.83 1.33
N ILE A 199 -12.83 -8.15 1.48
CA ILE A 199 -12.02 -9.10 0.72
C ILE A 199 -12.28 -8.94 -0.78
N ILE A 200 -13.54 -8.92 -1.22
CA ILE A 200 -13.90 -8.72 -2.64
C ILE A 200 -13.31 -7.41 -3.17
N LYS A 201 -13.49 -6.30 -2.43
CA LYS A 201 -12.95 -4.99 -2.81
C LYS A 201 -11.43 -5.02 -2.99
N LEU A 202 -10.70 -5.61 -2.04
CA LEU A 202 -9.24 -5.69 -2.10
C LEU A 202 -8.77 -6.65 -3.20
N VAL A 203 -9.45 -7.76 -3.44
CA VAL A 203 -9.15 -8.69 -4.55
C VAL A 203 -9.28 -7.97 -5.89
N VAL A 204 -10.38 -7.25 -6.13
CA VAL A 204 -10.61 -6.51 -7.38
C VAL A 204 -9.48 -5.51 -7.62
N ASN A 205 -9.12 -4.70 -6.62
CA ASN A 205 -8.06 -3.72 -6.78
C ASN A 205 -6.68 -4.36 -6.99
N HIS A 206 -6.35 -5.42 -6.25
CA HIS A 206 -5.08 -6.12 -6.46
C HIS A 206 -5.03 -6.83 -7.82
N ALA A 207 -6.15 -7.34 -8.33
CA ALA A 207 -6.24 -7.93 -9.66
C ALA A 207 -5.93 -6.88 -10.74
N ILE A 208 -6.56 -5.69 -10.64
CA ILE A 208 -6.25 -4.55 -11.52
C ILE A 208 -4.76 -4.21 -11.45
N PHE A 209 -4.21 -4.07 -10.24
CA PHE A 209 -2.78 -3.79 -10.05
C PHE A 209 -1.89 -4.84 -10.70
N CYS A 210 -2.16 -6.13 -10.51
CA CYS A 210 -1.37 -7.21 -11.09
C CYS A 210 -1.38 -7.18 -12.63
N ILE A 211 -2.52 -6.86 -13.26
CA ILE A 211 -2.64 -6.73 -14.71
C ILE A 211 -1.73 -5.61 -15.25
N ILE A 212 -1.72 -4.46 -14.58
CA ILE A 212 -0.97 -3.28 -15.04
C ILE A 212 0.48 -3.23 -14.54
N TYR A 213 0.85 -4.07 -13.56
CA TYR A 213 2.14 -4.02 -12.86
C TYR A 213 3.34 -3.94 -13.79
N LYS A 214 3.38 -4.79 -14.82
CA LYS A 214 4.48 -4.81 -15.81
C LYS A 214 4.61 -3.46 -16.54
N ARG A 215 3.49 -2.83 -16.90
CA ARG A 215 3.46 -1.53 -17.59
C ARG A 215 3.92 -0.41 -16.66
N VAL A 216 3.39 -0.41 -15.43
CA VAL A 216 3.77 0.53 -14.37
C VAL A 216 5.28 0.50 -14.12
N LYS A 217 5.87 -0.70 -13.98
CA LYS A 217 7.31 -0.88 -13.78
C LYS A 217 8.14 -0.32 -14.93
N VAL A 218 7.71 -0.50 -16.18
CA VAL A 218 8.40 0.06 -17.36
C VAL A 218 8.35 1.59 -17.34
N LEU A 219 7.19 2.18 -17.03
CA LEU A 219 7.02 3.63 -16.96
C LEU A 219 7.91 4.25 -15.88
N ILE A 220 7.91 3.69 -14.67
CA ILE A 220 8.74 4.17 -13.56
C ILE A 220 10.23 4.13 -13.94
N ARG A 221 10.68 3.05 -14.58
CA ARG A 221 12.08 2.94 -15.03
C ARG A 221 12.47 4.02 -16.05
N LYS A 222 11.55 4.44 -16.92
CA LYS A 222 11.81 5.54 -17.87
C LYS A 222 11.93 6.88 -17.15
N ILE A 223 11.01 7.16 -16.22
CA ILE A 223 10.96 8.42 -15.46
C ILE A 223 12.19 8.61 -14.56
N ILE A 224 12.77 7.52 -14.04
CA ILE A 224 13.99 7.57 -13.22
C ILE A 224 15.25 7.81 -14.08
N ARG A 225 15.23 7.42 -15.36
CA ARG A 225 16.38 7.56 -16.27
C ARG A 225 16.39 8.88 -17.04
N SER A 226 15.26 9.58 -17.10
CA SER A 226 15.11 10.95 -17.63
C SER A 226 15.41 11.98 -16.56
#